data_AF-A0A434TEA4-F1
#
_entry.id   AF-A0A434TEA4-F1
#
_cell.length_a   1.000
_cell.length_b   1.000
_cell.length_c   1.000
_cell.angle_alpha   90.00
_cell.angle_beta   90.00
_cell.angle_gamma   90.00
#
_symmetry.space_group_name_H-M   'P 1'
#
loop_
_entity.id
_entity.type
_entity.pdbx_description
1 polymer ?
#
loop_
_entity_poly.entity_id
_entity_poly.type
_entity_poly.pdbx_seq_one_letter_code
_entity_poly.pdbx_strand_id
1 'polypeptide(L)'
;MDGISPNGRVDYSIKASGLTIPQQALPAWSVALLPTDIDLNFGGANIDLDTMARKTIEAFDLNKNPSLPDAFGKALVEDFKAKKPKIVFGHSTVKNGGIEVAMEGEVYFPDSKKADGSMTIDVAGYDRIVDALKEAAKSDEQMVQAFPFALAVKGFGKTLPDGRLEWVINTKADGSIVVNGAMLKGPDKVQDDSAGQDDNSSGDDGANRTDNSTGGADSDGGDNGGAGAKLQP
;
A
#
# COMPACT_ATOMS: atom_id res chain seq x y z
N MET A 1 -1.60 24.32 -18.62
CA MET A 1 -0.92 23.26 -19.38
C MET A 1 0.31 23.87 -20.01
N ASP A 2 1.48 23.35 -19.65
CA ASP A 2 2.68 23.57 -20.44
C ASP A 2 2.52 22.75 -21.73
N GLY A 3 2.87 23.29 -22.89
CA GLY A 3 2.66 22.64 -24.19
C GLY A 3 3.51 21.38 -24.39
N ILE A 4 3.88 21.08 -25.64
CA ILE A 4 4.82 19.99 -25.94
C ILE A 4 6.19 20.36 -25.35
N SER A 5 6.60 19.67 -24.28
CA SER A 5 7.79 19.99 -23.47
C SER A 5 8.52 18.72 -23.05
N PRO A 6 9.86 18.77 -22.89
CA PRO A 6 10.63 17.65 -22.33
C PRO A 6 10.39 17.42 -20.84
N ASN A 7 9.79 18.40 -20.14
CA ASN A 7 9.46 18.34 -18.72
C ASN A 7 8.03 18.85 -18.47
N GLY A 8 7.06 18.20 -19.11
CA GLY A 8 5.65 18.55 -18.96
C GLY A 8 5.14 18.33 -17.53
N ARG A 9 4.21 19.20 -17.13
CA ARG A 9 3.45 19.11 -15.89
C ARG A 9 1.96 19.17 -16.20
N VAL A 10 1.20 18.31 -15.53
CA VAL A 10 -0.27 18.30 -15.60
C VAL A 10 -0.80 18.36 -14.16
N ASP A 11 -1.68 19.31 -13.89
CA ASP A 11 -2.27 19.52 -12.58
C ASP A 11 -3.80 19.47 -12.65
N TYR A 12 -4.40 18.83 -11.66
CA TYR A 12 -5.83 18.75 -11.45
C TYR A 12 -6.15 19.19 -10.02
N SER A 13 -7.26 19.92 -9.88
CA SER A 13 -7.77 20.37 -8.59
C SER A 13 -9.24 20.02 -8.48
N ILE A 14 -9.64 19.45 -7.34
CA ILE A 14 -11.04 19.18 -6.97
C ILE A 14 -11.33 19.95 -5.70
N LYS A 15 -12.32 20.83 -5.74
CA LYS A 15 -12.74 21.61 -4.58
C LYS A 15 -14.24 21.48 -4.35
N ALA A 16 -14.63 21.18 -3.12
CA ALA A 16 -16.01 21.14 -2.67
C ALA A 16 -16.12 21.68 -1.25
N SER A 17 -17.20 22.40 -0.98
CA SER A 17 -17.49 23.00 0.33
C SER A 17 -18.97 22.83 0.65
N GLY A 18 -19.30 22.82 1.95
CA GLY A 18 -20.66 22.59 2.42
C GLY A 18 -21.20 21.19 2.10
N LEU A 19 -20.31 20.20 2.03
CA LEU A 19 -20.69 18.80 1.81
C LEU A 19 -21.61 18.34 2.94
N THR A 20 -22.70 17.68 2.55
CA THR A 20 -23.64 17.05 3.48
C THR A 20 -23.85 15.62 3.04
N ILE A 21 -23.73 14.68 3.98
CA ILE A 21 -23.96 13.24 3.71
C ILE A 21 -25.23 12.82 4.43
N PRO A 22 -26.17 12.13 3.75
CA PRO A 22 -27.37 11.59 4.38
C PRO A 22 -27.01 10.65 5.54
N GLN A 23 -27.33 11.07 6.76
CA GLN A 23 -26.91 10.37 7.97
C GLN A 23 -27.66 9.06 8.21
N GLN A 24 -28.79 8.83 7.52
CA GLN A 24 -29.64 7.64 7.74
C GLN A 24 -28.94 6.33 7.36
N ALA A 25 -27.86 6.38 6.58
CA ALA A 25 -27.08 5.21 6.16
C ALA A 25 -25.77 5.04 6.96
N LEU A 26 -25.48 5.92 7.93
CA LEU A 26 -24.20 5.98 8.60
C LEU A 26 -24.31 5.63 10.10
N PRO A 27 -23.33 4.90 10.67
CA PRO A 27 -23.22 4.76 12.11
C PRO A 27 -23.11 6.14 12.79
N ALA A 28 -23.81 6.32 13.92
CA ALA A 28 -23.88 7.61 14.62
C ALA A 28 -22.50 8.18 14.98
N TRP A 29 -21.53 7.32 15.31
CA TRP A 29 -20.17 7.72 15.67
C TRP A 29 -19.43 8.42 14.52
N SER A 30 -19.78 8.12 13.26
CA SER A 30 -19.08 8.64 12.08
C SER A 30 -19.45 10.08 11.72
N VAL A 31 -20.58 10.58 12.22
CA VAL A 31 -21.13 11.91 11.87
C VAL A 31 -20.15 13.03 12.19
N ALA A 32 -19.44 12.93 13.32
CA ALA A 32 -18.45 13.92 13.75
C ALA A 32 -17.18 13.95 12.88
N LEU A 33 -16.95 12.90 12.08
CA LEU A 33 -15.78 12.77 11.20
C LEU A 33 -16.10 13.14 9.75
N LEU A 34 -17.37 13.41 9.42
CA LEU A 34 -17.77 13.72 8.06
C LEU A 34 -17.08 15.00 7.58
N PRO A 35 -16.46 14.99 6.38
CA PRO A 35 -15.88 16.18 5.81
C PRO A 35 -16.99 17.13 5.35
N THR A 36 -16.81 18.42 5.62
CA THR A 36 -17.63 19.50 5.06
C THR A 36 -16.94 20.15 3.86
N ASP A 37 -15.60 20.07 3.82
CA ASP A 37 -14.78 20.74 2.83
C ASP A 37 -13.66 19.82 2.35
N ILE A 38 -13.41 19.86 1.04
CA ILE A 38 -12.38 19.09 0.36
C ILE A 38 -11.70 20.02 -0.65
N ASP A 39 -10.37 20.01 -0.65
CA ASP A 39 -9.51 20.67 -1.64
C ASP A 39 -8.39 19.69 -1.99
N LEU A 40 -8.49 18.99 -3.12
CA LEU A 40 -7.51 17.98 -3.53
C LEU A 40 -6.76 18.49 -4.75
N ASN A 41 -5.43 18.49 -4.67
CA ASN A 41 -4.53 18.95 -5.72
C ASN A 41 -3.56 17.81 -6.06
N PHE A 42 -3.64 17.31 -7.28
CA PHE A 42 -2.80 16.20 -7.74
C PHE A 42 -2.38 16.41 -9.19
N GLY A 43 -1.26 15.82 -9.57
CA GLY A 43 -0.69 16.02 -10.88
C GLY A 43 0.40 15.04 -11.24
N GLY A 44 0.90 15.21 -12.46
CA GLY A 44 2.06 14.50 -12.98
C GLY A 44 3.18 15.48 -13.28
N ALA A 45 4.42 15.06 -13.04
CA ALA A 45 5.63 15.78 -13.42
C ALA A 45 6.59 14.85 -14.17
N ASN A 46 7.58 15.45 -14.85
CA ASN A 46 8.56 14.77 -15.71
C ASN A 46 7.93 14.01 -16.88
N ILE A 47 6.89 14.58 -17.49
CA ILE A 47 6.22 13.99 -18.65
C ILE A 47 6.87 14.54 -19.93
N ASP A 48 7.68 13.72 -20.60
CA ASP A 48 8.38 14.11 -21.83
C ASP A 48 7.49 13.93 -23.07
N LEU A 49 6.53 14.85 -23.26
CA LEU A 49 5.62 14.83 -24.41
C LEU A 49 6.33 15.14 -25.72
N ASP A 50 7.44 15.87 -25.65
CA ASP A 50 8.23 16.30 -26.80
C ASP A 50 8.94 15.14 -27.49
N THR A 51 9.60 14.27 -26.72
CA THR A 51 10.18 13.04 -27.24
C THR A 51 9.10 12.07 -27.72
N MET A 52 7.99 11.96 -26.98
CA MET A 52 6.86 11.11 -27.40
C MET A 52 6.29 11.54 -28.75
N ALA A 53 6.05 12.85 -28.95
CA ALA A 53 5.52 13.38 -30.19
C ALA A 53 6.49 13.16 -31.36
N ARG A 54 7.78 13.52 -31.20
CA ARG A 54 8.79 13.32 -32.25
C ARG A 54 8.92 11.87 -32.67
N LYS A 55 9.09 10.94 -31.71
CA LYS A 55 9.24 9.51 -32.01
C LYS A 55 8.00 8.94 -32.70
N THR A 56 6.80 9.39 -32.32
CA THR A 56 5.56 8.97 -32.97
C THR A 56 5.51 9.45 -34.42
N ILE A 57 5.82 10.72 -34.68
CA ILE A 57 5.83 11.28 -36.04
C ILE A 57 6.89 10.56 -36.91
N GLU A 58 8.07 10.28 -36.37
CA GLU A 58 9.15 9.56 -37.07
C GLU A 58 8.79 8.10 -37.38
N ALA A 59 8.06 7.44 -36.48
CA ALA A 59 7.67 6.03 -36.63
C ALA A 59 6.38 5.83 -37.45
N PHE A 60 5.58 6.88 -37.62
CA PHE A 60 4.28 6.81 -38.27
C PHE A 60 4.42 6.72 -39.80
N ASP A 61 4.02 5.58 -40.36
CA ASP A 61 4.10 5.29 -41.79
C ASP A 61 2.73 4.86 -42.31
N LEU A 62 2.05 5.78 -43.01
CA LEU A 62 0.73 5.54 -43.61
C LEU A 62 0.74 4.47 -44.72
N ASN A 63 1.92 4.08 -45.21
CA ASN A 63 2.04 3.01 -46.22
C ASN A 63 2.10 1.62 -45.60
N LYS A 64 2.13 1.51 -44.26
CA LYS A 64 2.13 0.26 -43.52
C LYS A 64 0.84 0.08 -42.73
N ASN A 65 0.44 -1.18 -42.55
CA ASN A 65 -0.68 -1.58 -41.70
C ASN A 65 -0.21 -2.67 -40.70
N PRO A 66 -0.10 -2.36 -39.40
CA PRO A 66 -0.40 -1.07 -38.75
C PRO A 66 0.60 0.04 -39.15
N SER A 67 0.15 1.30 -39.07
CA SER A 67 0.99 2.48 -39.41
C SER A 67 2.05 2.79 -38.36
N LEU A 68 2.05 2.08 -37.23
CA LEU A 68 3.10 2.11 -36.22
C LEU A 68 3.67 0.69 -36.03
N PRO A 69 4.98 0.53 -35.83
CA PRO A 69 5.58 -0.77 -35.55
C PRO A 69 5.07 -1.39 -34.23
N ASP A 70 4.93 -2.71 -34.16
CA ASP A 70 4.47 -3.41 -32.94
C ASP A 70 5.36 -3.16 -31.71
N ALA A 71 6.66 -2.95 -31.92
CA ALA A 71 7.62 -2.65 -30.85
C ALA A 71 7.54 -1.20 -30.34
N PHE A 72 6.88 -0.29 -31.06
CA PHE A 72 6.86 1.14 -30.78
C PHE A 72 6.31 1.44 -29.38
N GLY A 73 5.20 0.80 -29.00
CA GLY A 73 4.59 1.00 -27.69
C GLY A 73 5.51 0.62 -26.52
N LYS A 74 6.31 -0.43 -26.65
CA LYS A 74 7.27 -0.85 -25.62
C LYS A 74 8.40 0.17 -25.46
N ALA A 75 8.98 0.62 -26.58
CA ALA A 75 10.00 1.64 -26.58
C ALA A 75 9.50 2.96 -25.95
N LEU A 76 8.26 3.35 -26.26
CA LEU A 76 7.64 4.55 -25.69
C LEU A 76 7.46 4.45 -24.16
N VAL A 77 7.08 3.27 -23.66
CA VAL A 77 6.96 3.02 -22.21
C VAL A 77 8.34 3.04 -21.53
N GLU A 78 9.37 2.49 -22.16
CA GLU A 78 10.74 2.52 -21.65
C GLU A 78 11.28 3.96 -21.58
N ASP A 79 11.09 4.76 -22.64
CA ASP A 79 11.45 6.17 -22.66
C ASP A 79 10.71 6.96 -21.58
N PHE A 80 9.41 6.72 -21.45
CA PHE A 80 8.58 7.34 -20.42
C PHE A 80 9.12 7.01 -19.02
N LYS A 81 9.39 5.73 -18.73
CA LYS A 81 9.98 5.30 -17.44
C LYS A 81 11.36 5.89 -17.18
N ALA A 82 12.21 5.98 -18.22
CA ALA A 82 13.56 6.53 -18.11
C ALA A 82 13.55 8.00 -17.66
N LYS A 83 12.48 8.75 -17.93
CA LYS A 83 12.29 10.14 -17.50
C LYS A 83 11.83 10.29 -16.06
N LYS A 84 11.62 9.18 -15.36
CA LYS A 84 11.19 9.14 -13.95
C LYS A 84 9.93 9.98 -13.69
N PRO A 85 8.80 9.61 -14.34
CA PRO A 85 7.54 10.32 -14.21
C PRO A 85 7.07 10.25 -12.77
N LYS A 86 6.69 11.38 -12.19
CA LYS A 86 6.27 11.46 -10.80
C LYS A 86 4.78 11.76 -10.71
N ILE A 87 4.12 11.16 -9.73
CA ILE A 87 2.84 11.65 -9.23
C ILE A 87 3.16 12.71 -8.18
N VAL A 88 2.55 13.88 -8.31
CA VAL A 88 2.69 14.99 -7.37
C VAL A 88 1.36 15.18 -6.66
N PHE A 89 1.38 15.15 -5.34
CA PHE A 89 0.29 15.58 -4.47
C PHE A 89 0.61 17.02 -4.07
N GLY A 90 -0.06 17.98 -4.71
CA GLY A 90 -0.01 19.35 -4.25
C GLY A 90 -0.72 19.47 -2.89
N HIS A 91 -0.51 20.60 -2.20
CA HIS A 91 -1.15 20.86 -0.92
C HIS A 91 -2.66 20.61 -1.00
N SER A 92 -3.12 19.56 -0.33
CA SER A 92 -4.49 19.07 -0.37
C SER A 92 -5.04 19.02 1.05
N THR A 93 -6.31 19.37 1.23
CA THR A 93 -6.96 19.38 2.54
C THR A 93 -8.32 18.69 2.53
N VAL A 94 -8.63 18.03 3.63
CA VAL A 94 -9.96 17.50 3.95
C VAL A 94 -10.32 18.00 5.34
N LYS A 95 -11.45 18.69 5.47
CA LYS A 95 -11.79 19.43 6.69
C LYS A 95 -13.22 19.19 7.15
N ASN A 96 -13.41 19.35 8.45
CA ASN A 96 -14.71 19.57 9.06
C ASN A 96 -14.59 20.60 10.20
N GLY A 97 -15.66 20.81 10.98
CA GLY A 97 -15.72 21.83 12.03
C GLY A 97 -14.69 21.72 13.17
N GLY A 98 -13.87 20.67 13.22
CA GLY A 98 -12.82 20.53 14.24
C GLY A 98 -11.62 19.67 13.85
N ILE A 99 -11.56 19.18 12.62
CA ILE A 99 -10.49 18.34 12.08
C ILE A 99 -10.09 18.91 10.72
N GLU A 100 -8.79 19.00 10.48
CA GLU A 100 -8.23 19.28 9.17
C GLU A 100 -7.09 18.30 8.94
N VAL A 101 -7.18 17.51 7.87
CA VAL A 101 -6.11 16.67 7.36
C VAL A 101 -5.55 17.37 6.14
N ALA A 102 -4.26 17.67 6.16
CA ALA A 102 -3.54 18.18 5.01
C ALA A 102 -2.48 17.18 4.54
N MET A 103 -2.26 17.12 3.23
CA MET A 103 -1.28 16.23 2.61
C MET A 103 -0.61 16.90 1.42
N GLU A 104 0.68 16.62 1.25
CA GLU A 104 1.45 17.03 0.07
C GLU A 104 2.66 16.11 -0.11
N GLY A 105 3.14 15.97 -1.34
CA GLY A 105 4.29 15.11 -1.61
C GLY A 105 4.47 14.77 -3.06
N GLU A 106 5.42 13.87 -3.32
CA GLU A 106 5.66 13.30 -4.62
C GLU A 106 6.08 11.84 -4.51
N VAL A 107 5.70 11.04 -5.51
CA VAL A 107 6.02 9.62 -5.58
C VAL A 107 6.38 9.21 -7.00
N TYR A 108 7.41 8.38 -7.09
CA TYR A 108 7.94 7.79 -8.32
C TYR A 108 8.02 6.28 -8.18
N PHE A 109 7.62 5.54 -9.23
CA PHE A 109 7.67 4.09 -9.27
C PHE A 109 8.70 3.61 -10.31
N PRO A 110 9.96 3.33 -9.92
CA PRO A 110 10.98 2.86 -10.87
C PRO A 110 10.63 1.53 -11.52
N ASP A 111 10.00 0.61 -10.79
CA ASP A 111 9.72 -0.75 -11.24
C ASP A 111 8.23 -1.16 -11.07
N SER A 112 7.34 -0.18 -10.92
CA SER A 112 5.89 -0.33 -10.66
C SER A 112 5.48 -1.06 -9.37
N LYS A 113 6.42 -1.63 -8.61
CA LYS A 113 6.13 -2.38 -7.38
C LYS A 113 6.44 -1.56 -6.13
N LYS A 114 7.54 -0.81 -6.17
CA LYS A 114 8.02 -0.03 -5.03
C LYS A 114 8.17 1.42 -5.42
N ALA A 115 8.05 2.27 -4.41
CA ALA A 115 7.93 3.70 -4.59
C ALA A 115 9.10 4.42 -3.93
N ASP A 116 9.78 5.27 -4.69
CA ASP A 116 10.61 6.34 -4.14
C ASP A 116 9.74 7.58 -3.97
N GLY A 117 9.63 8.11 -2.75
CA GLY A 117 8.76 9.26 -2.52
C GLY A 117 8.95 9.93 -1.18
N SER A 118 8.37 11.12 -1.08
CA SER A 118 8.23 11.89 0.14
C SER A 118 6.81 12.40 0.23
N MET A 119 6.15 12.16 1.35
CA MET A 119 4.81 12.62 1.66
C MET A 119 4.82 13.27 3.04
N THR A 120 4.28 14.48 3.13
CA THR A 120 3.97 15.13 4.40
C THR A 120 2.47 15.03 4.62
N ILE A 121 2.08 14.59 5.81
CA ILE A 121 0.70 14.63 6.27
C ILE A 121 0.69 15.41 7.58
N ASP A 122 -0.17 16.41 7.70
CA ASP A 122 -0.42 17.08 8.96
C ASP A 122 -1.91 17.05 9.32
N VAL A 123 -2.20 16.94 10.61
CA VAL A 123 -3.57 16.83 11.12
C VAL A 123 -3.78 17.78 12.29
N ALA A 124 -4.68 18.74 12.11
CA ALA A 124 -5.27 19.49 13.21
C ALA A 124 -6.43 18.70 13.82
N GLY A 125 -6.52 18.72 15.16
CA GLY A 125 -7.64 18.08 15.87
C GLY A 125 -7.60 16.54 15.87
N TYR A 126 -6.42 15.93 15.73
CA TYR A 126 -6.26 14.46 15.72
C TYR A 126 -6.90 13.77 16.93
N ASP A 127 -6.88 14.41 18.10
CA ASP A 127 -7.53 13.86 19.31
C ASP A 127 -9.03 13.65 19.14
N ARG A 128 -9.71 14.46 18.32
CA ARG A 128 -11.13 14.25 17.99
C ARG A 128 -11.35 12.99 17.15
N ILE A 129 -10.38 12.64 16.30
CA ILE A 129 -10.41 11.38 15.55
C ILE A 129 -10.28 10.21 16.53
N VAL A 130 -9.30 10.29 17.44
CA VAL A 130 -9.05 9.25 18.45
C VAL A 130 -10.29 9.06 19.35
N ASP A 131 -10.90 10.16 19.82
CA ASP A 131 -12.09 10.12 20.66
C ASP A 131 -13.30 9.53 19.92
N ALA A 132 -13.50 9.89 18.65
CA ALA A 132 -14.56 9.31 17.83
C ALA A 132 -14.37 7.80 17.63
N LEU A 133 -13.14 7.35 17.34
CA LEU A 133 -12.82 5.92 17.22
C LEU A 133 -12.99 5.17 18.54
N LYS A 134 -12.59 5.78 19.66
CA LYS A 134 -12.80 5.23 21.00
C LYS A 134 -14.26 5.02 21.33
N GLU A 135 -15.10 6.01 21.00
CA GLU A 135 -16.55 5.91 21.19
C GLU A 135 -17.14 4.82 20.31
N ALA A 136 -16.73 4.79 19.04
CA ALA A 136 -17.19 3.81 18.07
C ALA A 136 -16.84 2.37 18.46
N ALA A 137 -15.65 2.15 19.04
CA ALA A 137 -15.19 0.85 19.52
C ALA A 137 -16.09 0.21 20.58
N LYS A 138 -16.99 0.98 21.22
CA LYS A 138 -17.98 0.44 22.16
C LYS A 138 -19.09 -0.36 21.46
N SER A 139 -19.31 -0.13 20.17
CA SER A 139 -20.43 -0.69 19.40
C SER A 139 -20.03 -1.31 18.06
N ASP A 140 -18.78 -1.12 17.62
CA ASP A 140 -18.30 -1.54 16.30
C ASP A 140 -16.96 -2.28 16.43
N GLU A 141 -16.96 -3.58 16.08
CA GLU A 141 -15.76 -4.44 16.16
C GLU A 141 -14.61 -3.96 15.28
N GLN A 142 -14.88 -3.32 14.13
CA GLN A 142 -13.82 -2.77 13.29
C GLN A 142 -13.11 -1.62 14.01
N MET A 143 -13.87 -0.84 14.79
CA MET A 143 -13.34 0.29 15.54
C MET A 143 -12.56 -0.13 16.78
N VAL A 144 -12.83 -1.32 17.34
CA VAL A 144 -12.00 -1.94 18.38
C VAL A 144 -10.55 -2.11 17.92
N GLN A 145 -10.34 -2.43 16.64
CA GLN A 145 -8.99 -2.53 16.05
C GLN A 145 -8.44 -1.17 15.60
N ALA A 146 -9.29 -0.30 15.06
CA ALA A 146 -8.87 1.02 14.57
C ALA A 146 -8.41 1.97 15.68
N PHE A 147 -9.06 1.94 16.85
CA PHE A 147 -8.73 2.86 17.95
C PHE A 147 -7.28 2.68 18.49
N PRO A 148 -6.83 1.48 18.87
CA PRO A 148 -5.43 1.27 19.26
C PRO A 148 -4.44 1.62 18.15
N PHE A 149 -4.80 1.37 16.88
CA PHE A 149 -3.98 1.73 15.74
C PHE A 149 -3.83 3.26 15.61
N ALA A 150 -4.90 4.04 15.77
CA ALA A 150 -4.82 5.49 15.77
C ALA A 150 -3.92 6.03 16.89
N LEU A 151 -3.96 5.43 18.08
CA LEU A 151 -3.02 5.76 19.15
C LEU A 151 -1.56 5.46 18.76
N ALA A 152 -1.32 4.32 18.10
CA ALA A 152 0.02 3.98 17.62
C ALA A 152 0.51 4.96 16.54
N VAL A 153 -0.35 5.32 15.57
CA VAL A 153 -0.05 6.31 14.53
C VAL A 153 0.31 7.67 15.13
N LYS A 154 -0.44 8.14 16.14
CA LYS A 154 -0.13 9.35 16.90
C LYS A 154 1.29 9.33 17.46
N GLY A 155 1.78 8.18 17.93
CA GLY A 155 3.12 8.02 18.48
C GLY A 155 4.26 8.27 17.49
N PHE A 156 4.01 8.13 16.18
CA PHE A 156 4.99 8.44 15.13
C PHE A 156 4.94 9.91 14.69
N GLY A 157 3.90 10.64 15.08
CA GLY A 157 3.68 12.02 14.70
C GLY A 157 4.55 12.97 15.51
N LYS A 158 5.00 14.05 14.88
CA LYS A 158 5.64 15.17 15.54
C LYS A 158 4.59 16.22 15.84
N THR A 159 4.46 16.64 17.10
CA THR A 159 3.59 17.77 17.45
C THR A 159 4.23 19.09 17.02
N LEU A 160 3.53 19.86 16.21
CA LEU A 160 3.92 21.19 15.76
C LEU A 160 3.54 22.26 16.80
N PRO A 161 4.13 23.47 16.76
CA PRO A 161 3.86 24.52 17.73
C PRO A 161 2.39 24.97 17.81
N ASP A 162 1.63 24.80 16.73
CA ASP A 162 0.21 25.11 16.65
C ASP A 162 -0.70 23.96 17.12
N GLY A 163 -0.11 22.85 17.57
CA GLY A 163 -0.82 21.68 18.08
C GLY A 163 -1.18 20.63 17.01
N ARG A 164 -0.84 20.85 15.74
CA ARG A 164 -0.99 19.82 14.69
C ARG A 164 -0.04 18.66 14.93
N LEU A 165 -0.42 17.48 14.45
CA LEU A 165 0.50 16.34 14.32
C LEU A 165 0.98 16.22 12.88
N GLU A 166 2.28 16.08 12.68
CA GLU A 166 2.93 15.97 11.38
C GLU A 166 3.65 14.62 11.22
N TRP A 167 3.50 14.02 10.05
CA TRP A 167 4.26 12.86 9.60
C TRP A 167 4.92 13.18 8.26
N VAL A 168 6.25 13.29 8.27
CA VAL A 168 7.06 13.33 7.05
C VAL A 168 7.51 11.91 6.73
N ILE A 169 6.85 11.30 5.76
CA ILE A 169 7.00 9.91 5.34
C ILE A 169 7.89 9.87 4.10
N ASN A 170 9.02 9.20 4.19
CA ASN A 170 9.92 8.93 3.08
C ASN A 170 9.90 7.44 2.78
N THR A 171 9.65 7.09 1.51
CA THR A 171 9.73 5.71 1.02
C THR A 171 10.87 5.58 0.03
N LYS A 172 11.47 4.39 -0.02
CA LYS A 172 12.46 4.04 -1.03
C LYS A 172 12.03 2.82 -1.83
N ALA A 173 12.52 2.75 -3.06
CA ALA A 173 12.31 1.61 -3.95
C ALA A 173 12.92 0.29 -3.44
N ASP A 174 13.75 0.31 -2.39
CA ASP A 174 14.17 -0.92 -1.69
C ASP A 174 13.11 -1.46 -0.72
N GLY A 175 12.04 -0.70 -0.47
CA GLY A 175 10.95 -1.02 0.46
C GLY A 175 11.11 -0.40 1.84
N SER A 176 12.17 0.36 2.10
CA SER A 176 12.34 1.07 3.37
C SER A 176 11.38 2.25 3.52
N ILE A 177 10.97 2.49 4.77
CA ILE A 177 10.06 3.57 5.16
C ILE A 177 10.66 4.28 6.38
N VAL A 178 10.79 5.60 6.26
CA VAL A 178 11.27 6.49 7.31
C VAL A 178 10.19 7.51 7.61
N VAL A 179 9.85 7.71 8.88
CA VAL A 179 8.86 8.70 9.32
C VAL A 179 9.54 9.66 10.28
N ASN A 180 9.49 10.96 9.99
CA ASN A 180 10.11 12.00 10.83
C ASN A 180 11.60 11.71 11.13
N GLY A 181 12.32 11.10 10.18
CA GLY A 181 13.72 10.70 10.32
C GLY A 181 13.94 9.36 11.06
N ALA A 182 12.91 8.77 11.66
CA ALA A 182 12.99 7.46 12.31
C ALA A 182 12.66 6.33 11.33
N MET A 183 13.50 5.29 11.28
CA MET A 183 13.26 4.13 10.43
C MET A 183 12.11 3.28 10.99
N LEU A 184 11.01 3.21 10.25
CA LEU A 184 9.84 2.38 10.59
C LEU A 184 9.98 0.98 10.00
N LYS A 185 10.51 0.89 8.78
CA LYS A 185 10.77 -0.36 8.06
C LYS A 185 12.08 -0.25 7.30
N GLY A 186 12.94 -1.26 7.45
CA GLY A 186 14.17 -1.36 6.67
C GLY A 186 13.92 -1.83 5.23
N PRO A 187 14.97 -1.91 4.40
CA PRO A 187 14.88 -2.48 3.05
C PRO A 187 14.31 -3.90 3.09
N ASP A 188 13.56 -4.29 2.07
CA ASP A 188 13.12 -5.69 1.95
C ASP A 188 14.33 -6.60 1.77
N LYS A 189 14.25 -7.81 2.32
CA LYS A 189 15.27 -8.82 2.09
C LYS A 189 15.29 -9.16 0.61
N VAL A 190 16.49 -9.21 0.01
CA VAL A 190 16.67 -9.74 -1.33
C VAL A 190 16.31 -11.22 -1.27
N GLN A 191 15.29 -11.62 -2.02
CA GLN A 191 14.94 -13.03 -2.17
C GLN A 191 16.00 -13.66 -3.09
N ASP A 192 16.81 -14.56 -2.55
CA ASP A 192 17.76 -15.34 -3.33
C ASP A 192 17.00 -16.53 -3.93
N ASP A 193 16.64 -16.41 -5.21
CA ASP A 193 15.90 -17.44 -5.94
C ASP A 193 16.79 -18.66 -6.31
N SER A 194 17.98 -18.79 -5.71
CA SER A 194 18.95 -19.85 -6.04
C SER A 194 18.77 -21.16 -5.27
N ALA A 195 17.76 -21.31 -4.40
CA ALA A 195 17.52 -22.55 -3.64
C ALA A 195 16.31 -23.31 -4.20
N GLY A 196 16.54 -24.12 -5.24
CA GLY A 196 15.51 -24.98 -5.82
C GLY A 196 16.04 -25.89 -6.93
N GLN A 197 17.20 -26.53 -6.71
CA GLN A 197 17.65 -27.64 -7.54
C GLN A 197 17.96 -28.85 -6.65
N ASP A 198 16.89 -29.48 -6.16
CA ASP A 198 16.97 -30.82 -5.59
C ASP A 198 16.35 -31.78 -6.61
N ASP A 199 17.23 -32.36 -7.43
CA ASP A 199 16.98 -33.60 -8.15
C ASP A 199 16.57 -34.69 -7.15
N ASN A 200 15.40 -35.29 -7.34
CA ASN A 200 15.25 -36.71 -7.01
C ASN A 200 14.25 -37.39 -7.95
N SER A 201 14.77 -37.80 -9.10
CA SER A 201 14.14 -38.79 -9.96
C SER A 201 14.39 -40.21 -9.42
N SER A 202 13.33 -41.02 -9.46
CA SER A 202 13.33 -42.49 -9.62
C SER A 202 13.36 -43.35 -8.35
N GLY A 203 12.30 -44.15 -8.20
CA GLY A 203 12.17 -45.24 -7.23
C GLY A 203 10.75 -45.80 -7.17
N ASP A 204 10.21 -46.19 -8.33
CA ASP A 204 9.08 -47.12 -8.44
C ASP A 204 9.61 -48.53 -8.13
N ASP A 205 8.96 -49.27 -7.23
CA ASP A 205 8.93 -50.73 -7.27
C ASP A 205 7.84 -51.28 -6.33
N GLY A 206 7.00 -52.12 -6.92
CA GLY A 206 5.73 -52.57 -6.40
C GLY A 206 5.74 -53.70 -5.38
N ALA A 207 4.58 -53.82 -4.74
CA ALA A 207 3.83 -55.05 -4.51
C ALA A 207 4.18 -55.99 -3.34
N ASN A 208 3.09 -56.32 -2.61
CA ASN A 208 2.59 -57.67 -2.34
C ASN A 208 2.59 -58.16 -0.86
N ARG A 209 1.37 -58.16 -0.29
CA ARG A 209 0.67 -59.27 0.39
C ARG A 209 1.19 -59.93 1.69
N THR A 210 0.26 -59.90 2.66
CA THR A 210 -0.26 -60.98 3.53
C THR A 210 0.62 -61.67 4.58
N ASP A 211 0.16 -61.45 5.81
CA ASP A 211 -0.31 -62.43 6.82
C ASP A 211 0.65 -63.20 7.77
N ASN A 212 0.14 -63.24 9.01
CA ASN A 212 0.13 -64.33 9.97
C ASN A 212 1.35 -64.58 10.89
N SER A 213 1.10 -64.14 12.13
CA SER A 213 1.10 -64.93 13.36
C SER A 213 2.38 -65.26 14.14
N THR A 214 2.14 -65.11 15.46
CA THR A 214 2.57 -65.91 16.61
C THR A 214 3.99 -65.72 17.18
N GLY A 215 4.02 -65.13 18.38
CA GLY A 215 4.32 -65.92 19.59
C GLY A 215 5.52 -65.48 20.44
N GLY A 216 5.26 -65.23 21.73
CA GLY A 216 6.22 -65.29 22.85
C GLY A 216 6.70 -63.91 23.36
N ALA A 217 6.12 -63.31 24.41
CA ALA A 217 6.22 -63.63 25.86
C ALA A 217 7.61 -63.28 26.46
N ASP A 218 7.75 -62.16 27.18
CA ASP A 218 7.63 -62.08 28.65
C ASP A 218 8.16 -60.75 29.22
N SER A 219 7.37 -60.19 30.17
CA SER A 219 7.68 -59.39 31.38
C SER A 219 8.83 -58.35 31.33
N ASP A 220 8.69 -57.11 31.81
CA ASP A 220 8.39 -56.76 33.21
C ASP A 220 8.22 -55.24 33.39
N GLY A 221 7.37 -54.84 34.34
CA GLY A 221 7.52 -53.63 35.17
C GLY A 221 7.11 -52.25 34.64
N GLY A 222 6.08 -51.66 35.24
CA GLY A 222 6.06 -50.21 35.51
C GLY A 222 4.72 -49.48 35.30
N ASP A 223 4.00 -49.29 36.41
CA ASP A 223 2.65 -48.75 36.57
C ASP A 223 2.53 -47.20 36.45
N ASN A 224 1.28 -46.72 36.42
CA ASN A 224 0.70 -45.37 36.29
C ASN A 224 0.47 -44.87 34.85
N GLY A 225 -0.72 -44.95 34.26
CA GLY A 225 -2.04 -44.58 34.80
C GLY A 225 -2.23 -43.07 34.65
N GLY A 226 -3.20 -42.52 33.92
CA GLY A 226 -4.30 -43.06 33.14
C GLY A 226 -5.10 -41.89 32.55
N ALA A 227 -6.01 -42.24 31.63
CA ALA A 227 -7.13 -41.47 31.07
C ALA A 227 -6.78 -40.21 30.24
N GLY A 228 -7.04 -40.14 28.94
CA GLY A 228 -8.27 -40.54 28.23
C GLY A 228 -9.27 -39.38 28.28
N ALA A 229 -9.90 -38.90 27.23
CA ALA A 229 -9.97 -39.30 25.84
C ALA A 229 -10.43 -38.09 25.01
N LYS A 230 -9.96 -37.99 23.77
CA LYS A 230 -10.63 -37.25 22.70
C LYS A 230 -11.74 -38.15 22.14
N LEU A 231 -12.96 -37.63 22.03
CA LEU A 231 -13.96 -38.14 21.09
C LEU A 231 -14.72 -36.94 20.49
N GLN A 232 -14.50 -36.72 19.19
CA GLN A 232 -15.44 -36.12 18.23
C GLN A 232 -16.49 -37.20 17.85
N PRO A 233 -17.64 -36.87 17.24
CA PRO A 233 -17.76 -36.15 15.96
C PRO A 233 -18.05 -34.66 16.08
#